data_AF-A0A0D3K708-F1
#
_entry.id   AF-A0A0D3K708-F1
#
_cell.length_a   1.000
_cell.length_b   1.000
_cell.length_c   1.000
_cell.angle_alpha   90.00
_cell.angle_beta   90.00
_cell.angle_gamma   90.00
#
_symmetry.space_group_name_H-M   'P 1'
#
loop_
_entity.id
_entity.type
_entity.pdbx_description
1 polymer ?
#
loop_
_entity_poly.entity_id
_entity_poly.type
_entity_poly.pdbx_seq_one_letter_code
_entity_poly.pdbx_strand_id
1 'polypeptide(L)'
;EAGEPVLARMTYVDEETCIGCKNCALVARNTFVMNDDFAGKARVFSQGGDSEDLIDEAIDTCPVNCIHYVSFEDLVTLESER
;
A
#
# COMPACT_ATOMS: atom_id res chain seq x y z
N GLU A 1 -12.56 -4.53 21.32
CA GLU A 1 -11.75 -3.30 21.29
C GLU A 1 -10.70 -3.51 20.21
N ALA A 2 -10.79 -2.77 19.10
CA ALA A 2 -9.80 -2.88 18.03
C ALA A 2 -8.49 -2.32 18.59
N GLY A 3 -7.47 -3.17 18.72
CA GLY A 3 -6.20 -2.80 19.32
C GLY A 3 -5.58 -1.60 18.61
N GLU A 4 -4.98 -0.71 19.39
CA GLU A 4 -4.27 0.47 18.86
C GLU A 4 -3.22 0.06 17.81
N PRO A 5 -3.09 0.81 16.70
CA PRO A 5 -2.09 0.52 15.70
C PRO A 5 -0.69 0.73 16.26
N VAL A 6 0.18 -0.27 16.07
CA VAL A 6 1.61 -0.22 16.47
C VAL A 6 2.41 0.72 15.55
N LEU A 7 1.88 1.05 14.37
CA LEU A 7 2.52 1.87 13.36
C LEU A 7 1.98 3.31 13.38
N ALA A 8 2.87 4.28 13.20
CA ALA A 8 2.52 5.71 13.18
C ALA A 8 1.65 6.12 11.98
N ARG A 9 1.74 5.38 10.87
CA ARG A 9 1.00 5.60 9.63
C ARG A 9 0.79 4.26 8.92
N MET A 10 -0.34 4.12 8.24
CA MET A 10 -0.63 2.95 7.40
C MET A 10 -0.35 3.28 5.95
N THR A 11 -0.02 2.26 5.16
CA THR A 11 0.18 2.41 3.70
C THR A 11 -1.02 1.84 2.97
N TYR A 12 -1.48 2.55 1.95
CA TYR A 12 -2.62 2.16 1.12
C TYR A 12 -2.28 2.31 -0.36
N VAL A 13 -2.80 1.42 -1.21
CA VAL A 13 -2.73 1.55 -2.66
C VAL A 13 -4.13 1.81 -3.19
N ASP A 14 -4.29 2.92 -3.92
CA ASP A 14 -5.50 3.21 -4.67
C ASP A 14 -5.54 2.36 -5.95
N GLU A 15 -6.38 1.33 -5.94
CA GLU A 15 -6.46 0.34 -7.03
C GLU A 15 -7.10 0.88 -8.30
N GLU A 16 -7.95 1.90 -8.18
CA GLU A 16 -8.57 2.58 -9.31
C GLU A 16 -7.52 3.31 -10.16
N THR A 17 -6.60 4.04 -9.51
CA THR A 17 -5.52 4.77 -10.18
C THR A 17 -4.33 3.87 -10.53
N CYS A 18 -4.08 2.80 -9.76
CA CYS A 18 -2.94 1.92 -9.97
C CYS A 18 -2.92 1.37 -11.41
N ILE A 19 -1.79 1.43 -12.12
CA ILE A 19 -1.68 0.91 -13.51
C ILE A 19 -0.97 -0.45 -13.59
N GLY A 20 -0.64 -1.06 -12.45
CA GLY A 20 0.02 -2.37 -12.42
C GLY A 20 1.47 -2.36 -12.92
N CYS A 21 2.22 -1.27 -12.71
CA CYS A 21 3.63 -1.14 -13.14
C CYS A 21 4.62 -2.05 -12.38
N LYS A 22 4.19 -2.63 -11.25
CA LYS A 22 4.94 -3.57 -10.40
C LYS A 22 6.16 -3.01 -9.65
N ASN A 23 6.47 -1.72 -9.80
CA ASN A 23 7.67 -1.16 -9.18
C ASN A 23 7.65 -1.25 -7.64
N CYS A 24 6.52 -0.91 -7.02
CA CYS A 24 6.35 -0.99 -5.56
C CYS A 24 6.60 -2.41 -5.01
N ALA A 25 6.10 -3.45 -5.70
CA ALA A 25 6.33 -4.84 -5.33
C ALA A 25 7.78 -5.30 -5.56
N LEU A 26 8.59 -4.59 -6.37
CA LEU A 26 10.01 -4.89 -6.56
C LEU A 26 10.88 -4.20 -5.50
N VAL A 27 10.52 -2.98 -5.11
CA VAL A 27 11.20 -2.14 -4.12
C VAL A 27 10.95 -2.64 -2.70
N ALA A 28 9.68 -2.77 -2.30
CA ALA A 28 9.25 -3.16 -0.96
C ALA A 28 8.41 -4.45 -1.02
N ARG A 29 9.12 -5.57 -1.24
CA ARG A 29 8.56 -6.91 -1.51
C ARG A 29 7.80 -7.52 -0.34
N ASN A 30 8.08 -7.09 0.88
CA ASN A 30 7.41 -7.58 2.08
C ASN A 30 6.20 -6.72 2.44
N THR A 31 5.99 -5.59 1.76
CA THR A 31 4.88 -4.65 1.98
C THR A 31 3.83 -4.75 0.87
N PHE A 32 4.26 -4.75 -0.39
CA PHE A 32 3.38 -4.73 -1.55
C PHE A 32 3.35 -6.06 -2.30
N VAL A 33 2.18 -6.43 -2.79
CA VAL A 33 1.97 -7.60 -3.65
C VAL A 33 1.19 -7.20 -4.89
N MET A 34 1.50 -7.82 -6.02
CA MET A 34 0.67 -7.71 -7.22
C MET A 34 -0.47 -8.72 -7.13
N ASN A 35 -1.70 -8.27 -7.28
CA ASN A 35 -2.87 -9.13 -7.27
C ASN A 35 -3.30 -9.44 -8.71
N ASP A 36 -3.02 -10.66 -9.17
CA ASP A 36 -3.37 -11.13 -10.51
C ASP A 36 -4.89 -11.29 -10.72
N ASP A 37 -5.68 -11.43 -9.66
CA ASP A 37 -7.15 -11.56 -9.73
C ASP A 37 -7.82 -10.19 -10.03
N PHE A 38 -7.23 -9.11 -9.53
CA PHE A 38 -7.70 -7.74 -9.71
C PHE A 38 -6.90 -7.03 -10.81
N ALA A 39 -6.99 -7.49 -12.05
CA ALA A 39 -6.40 -6.82 -13.23
C ALA A 39 -4.90 -6.47 -13.11
N GLY A 40 -4.14 -7.17 -12.26
CA GLY A 40 -2.73 -6.90 -12.02
C GLY A 40 -2.45 -5.61 -11.23
N LYS A 41 -3.37 -5.15 -10.38
CA LYS A 41 -3.15 -4.01 -9.48
C LYS A 41 -2.29 -4.39 -8.27
N ALA A 42 -1.61 -3.41 -7.69
CA ALA A 42 -0.84 -3.61 -6.47
C ALA A 42 -1.73 -3.47 -5.23
N ARG A 43 -1.39 -4.17 -4.15
CA ARG A 43 -2.01 -4.03 -2.81
C ARG A 43 -0.95 -4.06 -1.73
N VAL A 44 -1.27 -3.46 -0.57
CA VAL A 44 -0.49 -3.66 0.66
C VAL A 44 -0.98 -4.93 1.33
N PHE A 45 -0.12 -5.92 1.50
CA PHE A 45 -0.47 -7.17 2.19
C PHE A 45 0.09 -7.25 3.61
N SER A 46 1.15 -6.48 3.90
CA SER A 46 1.73 -6.38 5.23
C SER A 46 2.09 -4.93 5.54
N GLN A 47 1.43 -4.37 6.55
CA GLN A 47 1.73 -3.02 7.03
C GLN A 47 3.09 -3.04 7.74
N GLY A 48 4.04 -2.21 7.29
CA GLY A 48 5.39 -2.15 7.87
C GLY A 48 6.23 -3.41 7.65
N GLY A 49 5.98 -4.16 6.57
CA GLY A 49 6.74 -5.37 6.23
C GLY A 49 8.18 -5.10 5.79
N ASP A 50 8.45 -3.90 5.25
CA ASP A 50 9.78 -3.39 4.91
C ASP A 50 10.13 -2.14 5.74
N SER A 51 11.38 -1.70 5.66
CA SER A 51 11.85 -0.45 6.28
C SER A 51 11.10 0.76 5.71
N GLU A 52 10.89 1.80 6.54
CA GLU A 52 10.22 3.02 6.10
C GLU A 52 10.88 3.63 4.85
N ASP A 53 12.20 3.62 4.75
CA ASP A 53 12.93 4.12 3.56
C ASP A 53 12.52 3.41 2.25
N LEU A 54 12.28 2.08 2.30
CA LEU A 54 11.85 1.32 1.13
C LEU A 54 10.38 1.59 0.79
N ILE A 55 9.55 1.82 1.80
CA ILE A 55 8.14 2.17 1.61
C ILE A 55 8.04 3.59 1.02
N ASP A 56 8.80 4.54 1.54
CA ASP A 56 8.90 5.91 0.99
C ASP A 56 9.45 5.89 -0.45
N GLU A 57 10.48 5.07 -0.75
CA GLU A 57 10.97 4.88 -2.13
C GLU A 57 9.88 4.30 -3.06
N ALA A 58 9.13 3.29 -2.60
CA ALA A 58 8.04 2.69 -3.37
C ALA A 58 6.92 3.70 -3.67
N ILE A 59 6.64 4.61 -2.73
CA ILE A 59 5.66 5.70 -2.89
C ILE A 59 6.17 6.72 -3.92
N ASP A 60 7.38 7.23 -3.75
CA ASP A 60 7.97 8.27 -4.61
C ASP A 60 8.16 7.81 -6.07
N THR A 61 8.49 6.54 -6.24
CA THR A 61 8.75 5.96 -7.57
C THR A 61 7.48 5.49 -8.29
N CYS A 62 6.29 5.62 -7.68
CA CYS A 62 5.05 5.23 -8.32
C CYS A 62 4.69 6.20 -9.47
N PRO A 63 4.61 5.74 -10.74
CA PRO A 63 4.45 6.64 -11.90
C PRO A 63 3.10 7.37 -11.95
N VAL A 64 2.13 6.92 -11.16
CA VAL A 64 0.77 7.49 -11.09
C VAL A 64 0.41 7.92 -9.66
N ASN A 65 1.38 7.97 -8.74
CA ASN A 65 1.20 8.40 -7.35
C ASN A 65 0.01 7.74 -6.62
N CYS A 66 -0.27 6.47 -6.90
CA CYS A 66 -1.42 5.75 -6.33
C CYS A 66 -1.14 5.11 -4.96
N ILE A 67 -0.07 5.49 -4.27
CA ILE A 67 0.31 4.91 -2.97
C ILE A 67 0.33 6.04 -1.95
N HIS A 68 -0.35 5.84 -0.82
CA HIS A 68 -0.60 6.89 0.16
C HIS A 68 -0.34 6.40 1.57
N TYR A 69 0.19 7.30 2.41
CA TYR A 69 0.11 7.15 3.85
C TYR A 69 -1.24 7.65 4.35
N VAL A 70 -1.91 6.85 5.16
CA VAL A 70 -3.23 7.13 5.71
C VAL A 70 -3.27 6.79 7.20
N SER A 71 -4.25 7.34 7.91
CA SER A 71 -4.50 6.93 9.30
C SER A 71 -5.08 5.50 9.33
N PHE A 72 -5.07 4.85 10.50
CA PHE A 72 -5.71 3.55 10.65
C PHE A 72 -7.23 3.62 10.36
N GLU A 73 -7.89 4.69 10.80
CA GLU A 73 -9.33 4.86 10.62
C GLU A 73 -9.71 5.09 9.15
N ASP A 74 -8.90 5.88 8.43
CA ASP A 74 -9.02 6.05 6.98
C ASP A 74 -8.74 4.74 6.25
N LEU A 75 -7.71 3.97 6.65
CA LEU A 75 -7.41 2.68 6.06
C LEU A 75 -8.62 1.74 6.16
N VAL A 76 -9.21 1.61 7.35
CA VAL A 76 -10.39 0.76 7.56
C VAL A 76 -11.54 1.17 6.64
N THR A 77 -11.75 2.47 6.48
CA THR A 77 -12.80 3.02 5.62
C THR A 77 -12.51 2.72 4.14
N LEU A 78 -11.32 3.05 3.66
CA LEU A 78 -10.86 2.83 2.28
C LEU A 78 -10.85 1.35 1.88
N GLU A 79 -10.52 0.45 2.80
CA GLU A 79 -10.58 -1.00 2.57
C GLU A 79 -12.04 -1.51 2.52
N SER A 80 -12.96 -0.88 3.27
CA SER A 80 -14.37 -1.28 3.31
C SER A 80 -15.17 -0.76 2.11
N GLU A 81 -14.75 0.32 1.48
CA GLU A 81 -15.41 0.97 0.34
C GLU A 81 -14.83 0.57 -1.03
N ARG A 82 -13.82 -0.30 -1.01
CA ARG A 82 -13.07 -0.78 -2.19
C ARG A 82 -13.89 -1.65 -3.14
#